data_AF-A0A8B7QS31-F1
#
_entry.id   AF-A0A8B7QS31-F1
#
_cell.length_a   1.000
_cell.length_b   1.000
_cell.length_c   1.000
_cell.angle_alpha   90.00
_cell.angle_beta   90.00
_cell.angle_gamma   90.00
#
_symmetry.space_group_name_H-M   'P 1'
#
loop_
_entity.id
_entity.type
_entity.pdbx_description
1 polymer ?
#
loop_
_entity_poly.entity_id
_entity_poly.type
_entity_poly.pdbx_seq_one_letter_code
_entity_poly.pdbx_strand_id
1 'polypeptide(L)'
;MGAKGNTAAQMAQALSLSKSGREGEDVHHGFHLLLTEVNRTGTKYLLRTANRLFGEKSYDFNSSFKDCCLKFYQAEMEELDFLKATEEARKHINTWVANKTEGEKYFVILF
;
A
#
# COMPACT_ATOMS: atom_id res chain seq x y z
N MET A 1 -7.53 8.98 -1.46
CA MET A 1 -8.29 7.71 -1.37
C MET A 1 -8.43 7.27 0.07
N GLY A 2 -9.48 6.50 0.42
CA GLY A 2 -9.69 5.86 1.73
C GLY A 2 -10.08 6.80 2.88
N ALA A 3 -9.25 7.80 3.15
CA ALA A 3 -9.47 8.81 4.18
C ALA A 3 -10.26 10.02 3.66
N LYS A 4 -11.00 10.69 4.55
CA LYS A 4 -11.74 11.95 4.28
C LYS A 4 -11.54 12.92 5.46
N GLY A 5 -11.89 14.19 5.25
CA GLY A 5 -11.87 15.22 6.29
C GLY A 5 -10.49 15.39 6.93
N ASN A 6 -10.46 15.49 8.26
CA ASN A 6 -9.23 15.75 9.02
C ASN A 6 -8.16 14.67 8.82
N THR A 7 -8.56 13.40 8.72
CA THR A 7 -7.60 12.31 8.49
C THR A 7 -6.86 12.48 7.17
N ALA A 8 -7.59 12.82 6.09
CA ALA A 8 -6.96 13.06 4.79
C ALA A 8 -6.03 14.28 4.82
N ALA A 9 -6.43 15.36 5.51
CA ALA A 9 -5.63 16.57 5.65
C ALA A 9 -4.33 16.31 6.43
N GLN A 10 -4.41 15.56 7.54
CA GLN A 10 -3.25 15.20 8.36
C GLN A 10 -2.26 14.32 7.60
N MET A 11 -2.74 13.32 6.84
CA MET A 11 -1.88 12.50 5.98
C MET A 11 -1.18 13.35 4.91
N ALA A 12 -1.92 14.24 4.25
CA ALA A 12 -1.35 15.13 3.23
C ALA A 12 -0.28 16.07 3.80
N GLN A 13 -0.49 16.58 5.02
CA GLN A 13 0.48 17.43 5.69
C GLN A 13 1.74 16.67 6.11
N ALA A 14 1.58 15.51 6.75
CA ALA A 14 2.70 14.68 7.21
C ALA A 14 3.59 14.23 6.05
N LEU A 15 2.99 13.87 4.92
CA LEU A 15 3.69 13.48 3.70
C LEU A 15 4.12 14.68 2.83
N SER A 16 3.92 15.91 3.30
CA SER A 16 4.24 17.16 2.58
C SER A 16 3.60 17.29 1.20
N LEU A 17 2.48 16.61 0.96
CA LEU A 17 1.71 16.63 -0.29
C LEU A 17 0.94 17.94 -0.48
N SER A 18 0.71 18.69 0.60
CA SER A 18 0.09 20.03 0.53
C SER A 18 1.01 21.09 -0.07
N LYS A 19 2.32 20.83 -0.18
CA LYS A 19 3.31 21.78 -0.70
C LYS A 19 3.52 21.67 -2.21
N SER A 20 3.02 20.62 -2.86
CA SER A 20 3.33 20.33 -4.27
C SER A 20 2.55 21.17 -5.30
N GLY A 21 1.78 22.18 -4.89
CA GLY A 21 1.16 23.18 -5.79
C GLY A 21 0.17 22.62 -6.83
N ARG A 22 -0.09 21.31 -6.83
CA ARG A 22 -1.03 20.62 -7.71
C ARG A 22 -2.24 20.21 -6.88
N GLU A 23 -3.28 21.02 -6.95
CA GLU A 23 -4.55 20.74 -6.32
C GLU A 23 -5.13 19.42 -6.88
N GLY A 24 -5.19 18.39 -6.05
CA GLY A 24 -6.04 17.20 -6.25
C GLY A 24 -5.67 16.20 -7.35
N GLU A 25 -5.16 16.65 -8.49
CA GLU A 25 -4.71 15.81 -9.61
C GLU A 25 -3.18 15.67 -9.61
N ASP A 26 -2.57 14.53 -9.39
CA ASP A 26 -3.09 13.23 -8.98
C ASP A 26 -1.90 12.58 -8.26
N VAL A 27 -1.76 12.85 -6.96
CA VAL A 27 -0.66 12.29 -6.15
C VAL A 27 -0.61 10.77 -6.30
N HIS A 28 -1.78 10.14 -6.44
CA HIS A 28 -1.91 8.70 -6.64
C HIS A 28 -1.37 8.27 -8.01
N HIS A 29 -1.59 9.04 -9.08
CA HIS A 29 -0.93 8.81 -10.38
C HIS A 29 0.57 9.04 -10.34
N GLY A 30 1.04 10.03 -9.57
CA GLY A 30 2.47 10.21 -9.30
C GLY A 30 3.09 8.96 -8.67
N PHE A 31 2.44 8.37 -7.68
CA PHE A 31 2.85 7.10 -7.08
C PHE A 31 2.80 5.93 -8.06
N HIS A 32 1.77 5.86 -8.91
CA HIS A 32 1.66 4.84 -9.94
C HIS A 32 2.86 4.87 -10.90
N LEU A 33 3.23 6.05 -11.40
CA LEU A 33 4.38 6.22 -12.28
C LEU A 33 5.69 5.86 -11.57
N LEU A 34 5.85 6.31 -10.31
CA LEU A 34 7.03 6.00 -9.51
C LEU A 34 7.19 4.48 -9.30
N LEU A 35 6.14 3.78 -8.87
CA LEU A 35 6.18 2.35 -8.63
C LEU A 35 6.43 1.56 -9.92
N THR A 36 5.91 2.04 -11.06
CA THR A 36 6.17 1.44 -12.37
C THR A 36 7.63 1.56 -12.77
N GLU A 37 8.26 2.73 -12.56
CA GLU A 37 9.68 2.91 -12.87
C GLU A 37 10.58 2.14 -11.89
N VAL A 38 10.24 2.16 -10.60
CA VAL A 38 10.98 1.44 -9.54
C VAL A 38 10.98 -0.07 -9.76
N ASN A 39 9.86 -0.65 -10.18
CA ASN A 39 9.72 -2.09 -10.43
C ASN A 39 10.13 -2.48 -11.87
N ARG A 40 10.71 -1.56 -12.66
CA ARG A 40 11.07 -1.82 -14.06
C ARG A 40 12.20 -2.85 -14.15
N THR A 41 11.98 -3.90 -14.94
CA THR A 41 12.99 -4.91 -15.24
C THR A 41 13.98 -4.44 -16.30
N GLY A 42 15.22 -4.95 -16.28
CA GLY A 42 16.24 -4.64 -17.29
C GLY A 42 17.04 -3.36 -17.02
N THR A 43 16.94 -2.81 -15.81
CA THR A 43 17.79 -1.73 -15.33
C THR A 43 19.12 -2.28 -14.80
N LYS A 44 20.12 -1.40 -14.59
CA LYS A 44 21.43 -1.78 -14.03
C LYS A 44 21.39 -2.05 -12.52
N TYR A 45 20.23 -1.92 -11.89
CA TYR A 45 20.01 -2.09 -10.46
C TYR A 45 18.87 -3.09 -10.23
N LEU A 46 18.84 -3.73 -9.07
CA LEU A 46 17.68 -4.51 -8.63
C LEU A 46 16.97 -3.75 -7.53
N LEU A 47 15.78 -3.26 -7.83
CA LEU A 47 14.87 -2.68 -6.85
C LEU A 47 13.53 -3.36 -6.99
N ARG A 48 12.99 -3.85 -5.87
CA ARG A 48 11.68 -4.50 -5.82
C ARG A 48 10.86 -3.84 -4.72
N THR A 49 9.64 -3.46 -5.06
CA THR A 49 8.64 -3.01 -4.10
C THR A 49 7.44 -3.93 -4.16
N ALA A 50 6.89 -4.26 -2.99
CA ALA A 50 5.70 -5.08 -2.86
C ALA A 50 4.76 -4.41 -1.87
N ASN A 51 3.60 -3.97 -2.36
CA ASN A 51 2.58 -3.34 -1.55
C ASN A 51 1.39 -4.29 -1.43
N ARG A 52 0.83 -4.42 -0.23
CA ARG A 52 -0.43 -5.14 0.02
C ARG A 52 -1.11 -4.52 1.23
N LEU A 53 -2.43 -4.47 1.17
CA LEU A 53 -3.28 -4.09 2.29
C LEU A 53 -3.85 -5.35 2.91
N PHE A 54 -3.86 -5.41 4.23
CA PHE A 54 -4.51 -6.49 4.97
C PHE A 54 -5.64 -5.92 5.81
N GLY A 55 -6.86 -6.35 5.51
CA GLY A 55 -8.08 -5.92 6.20
C GLY A 55 -8.66 -7.03 7.05
N GLU A 56 -9.34 -6.67 8.15
CA GLU A 56 -10.14 -7.63 8.90
C GLU A 56 -11.35 -8.06 8.06
N LYS A 57 -11.53 -9.37 7.87
CA LYS A 57 -12.56 -9.97 6.99
C LYS A 57 -14.01 -9.70 7.43
N SER A 58 -14.23 -9.28 8.67
CA SER A 58 -15.57 -8.94 9.15
C SER A 58 -16.05 -7.56 8.68
N TYR A 59 -15.22 -6.78 8.00
CA TYR A 59 -15.61 -5.51 7.38
C TYR A 59 -15.82 -5.64 5.87
N ASP A 60 -16.83 -4.92 5.39
CA ASP A 60 -17.05 -4.76 3.95
C ASP A 60 -16.21 -3.61 3.42
N PHE A 61 -15.22 -3.94 2.60
CA PHE A 61 -14.39 -2.96 1.92
C PHE A 61 -15.00 -2.54 0.59
N ASN A 62 -15.07 -1.24 0.37
CA ASN A 62 -15.61 -0.66 -0.86
C ASN A 62 -14.79 -1.13 -2.09
N SER A 63 -15.47 -1.64 -3.12
CA SER A 63 -14.82 -2.14 -4.35
C SER A 63 -14.01 -1.06 -5.06
N SER A 64 -14.55 0.16 -5.19
CA SER A 64 -13.82 1.27 -5.83
C SER A 64 -12.53 1.61 -5.09
N PHE A 65 -12.50 1.45 -3.76
CA PHE A 65 -11.28 1.61 -2.98
C PHE A 65 -10.25 0.51 -3.31
N LYS A 66 -10.67 -0.76 -3.35
CA LYS A 66 -9.81 -1.88 -3.75
C LYS A 66 -9.23 -1.69 -5.15
N ASP A 67 -10.09 -1.32 -6.11
CA ASP A 67 -9.69 -1.10 -7.50
C ASP A 67 -8.68 0.03 -7.62
N CYS A 68 -8.87 1.11 -6.86
CA CYS A 68 -7.95 2.23 -6.92
C CYS A 68 -6.63 1.95 -6.17
N CYS A 69 -6.63 1.15 -5.10
CA CYS A 69 -5.40 0.63 -4.49
C CYS A 69 -4.59 -0.21 -5.46
N LEU A 70 -5.26 -1.12 -6.18
CA LEU A 70 -4.60 -1.95 -7.20
C LEU A 70 -4.05 -1.07 -8.32
N LYS A 71 -4.85 -0.13 -8.84
CA LYS A 71 -4.47 0.75 -9.94
C LYS A 71 -3.27 1.64 -9.60
N PHE A 72 -3.34 2.37 -8.49
CA PHE A 72 -2.36 3.41 -8.20
C PHE A 72 -1.15 2.93 -7.41
N TYR A 73 -1.32 1.87 -6.60
CA TYR A 73 -0.28 1.42 -5.67
C TYR A 73 0.21 0.00 -5.96
N GLN A 74 -0.31 -0.66 -7.00
CA GLN A 74 -0.03 -2.08 -7.30
C GLN A 74 -0.26 -2.97 -6.07
N ALA A 75 -1.24 -2.57 -5.25
CA ALA A 75 -1.50 -3.15 -3.94
C ALA A 75 -2.86 -3.85 -3.94
N GLU A 76 -2.84 -5.17 -3.79
CA GLU A 76 -4.05 -5.95 -3.53
C GLU A 76 -4.49 -5.76 -2.07
N MET A 77 -5.78 -5.91 -1.84
CA MET A 77 -6.34 -6.00 -0.50
C MET A 77 -6.71 -7.45 -0.21
N GLU A 78 -6.11 -8.01 0.84
CA GLU A 78 -6.38 -9.35 1.34
C GLU A 78 -7.13 -9.25 2.67
N GLU A 79 -8.20 -10.03 2.80
CA GLU A 79 -9.03 -10.07 3.99
C GLU A 79 -8.59 -11.24 4.88
N LEU A 80 -8.19 -10.94 6.11
CA LEU A 80 -7.70 -11.92 7.09
C LEU A 80 -8.59 -11.89 8.34
N ASP A 81 -8.55 -12.98 9.11
CA ASP A 81 -9.25 -13.07 10.40
C ASP A 81 -8.32 -12.62 11.54
N PHE A 82 -8.19 -11.31 11.73
CA PHE A 82 -7.44 -10.75 12.85
C PHE A 82 -8.14 -10.95 14.19
N LEU A 83 -9.47 -11.06 14.22
CA LEU A 83 -10.23 -11.20 15.47
C LEU A 83 -10.16 -12.60 16.07
N LYS A 84 -10.27 -13.66 15.25
CA LYS A 84 -10.30 -15.05 15.72
C LYS A 84 -9.01 -15.80 15.42
N ALA A 85 -8.18 -15.33 14.49
CA ALA A 85 -6.94 -15.99 14.08
C ALA A 85 -5.74 -15.03 14.02
N THR A 86 -5.60 -14.16 15.03
CA THR A 86 -4.57 -13.11 15.08
C THR A 86 -3.14 -13.61 14.84
N GLU A 87 -2.75 -14.72 15.50
CA GLU A 87 -1.41 -15.30 15.37
C GLU A 87 -1.14 -15.82 13.95
N GLU A 88 -2.13 -16.47 13.35
CA GLU A 88 -2.02 -17.01 12.00
C GLU A 88 -2.01 -15.90 10.95
N ALA A 89 -2.83 -14.86 11.12
CA ALA A 89 -2.79 -13.67 10.29
C ALA A 89 -1.42 -12.96 10.36
N ARG A 90 -0.82 -12.86 11.56
CA ARG A 90 0.53 -12.29 11.72
C ARG A 90 1.59 -13.14 11.01
N LYS A 91 1.58 -14.46 11.19
CA LYS A 91 2.51 -15.37 10.49
C LYS A 91 2.34 -15.29 8.98
N HIS A 92 1.10 -15.21 8.50
CA HIS A 92 0.79 -15.06 7.08
C HIS A 92 1.36 -13.78 6.50
N ILE A 93 1.12 -12.63 7.14
CA ILE A 93 1.68 -11.34 6.70
C ILE A 93 3.21 -11.40 6.67
N ASN A 94 3.84 -11.91 7.74
CA ASN A 94 5.30 -12.00 7.81
C ASN A 94 5.87 -12.94 6.74
N THR A 95 5.21 -14.07 6.47
CA THR A 95 5.62 -15.02 5.44
C THR A 95 5.47 -14.40 4.05
N TRP A 96 4.36 -13.68 3.80
CA TRP A 96 4.15 -12.98 2.54
C TRP A 96 5.23 -11.92 2.31
N VAL A 97 5.54 -11.10 3.32
CA VAL A 97 6.61 -10.09 3.25
C VAL A 97 7.96 -10.76 2.96
N ALA A 98 8.34 -11.78 3.75
CA ALA A 98 9.61 -12.48 3.58
C ALA A 98 9.76 -13.10 2.17
N ASN A 99 8.69 -13.66 1.62
CA ASN A 99 8.69 -14.20 0.27
C ASN A 99 8.85 -13.12 -0.81
N LYS A 100 8.31 -11.92 -0.58
CA LYS A 100 8.41 -10.80 -1.53
C LYS A 100 9.75 -10.07 -1.48
N THR A 101 10.43 -10.12 -0.34
CA THR A 101 11.75 -9.49 -0.14
C THR A 101 12.90 -10.46 -0.27
N GLU A 102 12.69 -11.66 -0.82
CA GLU A 102 13.74 -12.69 -0.98
C GLU A 102 14.43 -13.04 0.36
N GLY A 103 13.73 -12.88 1.49
CA GLY A 103 14.23 -13.12 2.84
C GLY A 103 14.83 -11.90 3.55
N GLU A 104 14.93 -10.74 2.87
CA GLU A 104 15.45 -9.51 3.46
C GLU A 104 14.43 -8.83 4.39
N LYS A 105 14.87 -8.43 5.59
CA LYS A 105 14.00 -7.99 6.70
C LYS A 105 13.65 -6.49 6.66
N TYR A 106 13.63 -5.85 5.50
CA TYR A 106 13.32 -4.42 5.42
C TYR A 106 11.80 -4.20 5.35
N PHE A 107 11.25 -3.94 6.54
CA PHE A 107 9.85 -3.66 6.78
C PHE A 107 9.50 -2.21 6.45
N VAL A 108 8.43 -2.00 5.67
CA VAL A 108 7.60 -0.79 5.76
C VAL A 108 6.14 -1.24 5.77
N ILE A 109 5.55 -1.30 6.97
CA ILE A 109 4.10 -1.40 7.13
C ILE A 109 3.57 0.03 7.05
N LEU A 110 2.87 0.37 5.97
CA LEU A 110 2.09 1.61 5.90
C LEU A 110 0.70 1.32 6.50
N PHE A 111 0.40 1.98 7.63
CA PHE A 111 -0.94 2.08 8.20
C PHE A 111 -1.79 3.10 7.44
#